data_AF-A0A7J6S3A3-F1
#
_entry.id   AF-A0A7J6S3A3-F1
#
_cell.length_a   1.000
_cell.length_b   1.000
_cell.length_c   1.000
_cell.angle_alpha   90.00
_cell.angle_beta   90.00
_cell.angle_gamma   90.00
#
_symmetry.space_group_name_H-M   'P 1'
#
loop_
_entity.id
_entity.type
_entity.pdbx_description
1 polymer ?
#
loop_
_entity_poly.entity_id
_entity_poly.type
_entity_poly.pdbx_seq_one_letter_code
_entity_poly.pdbx_strand_id
1 'polypeptide(L)'
;MRLKQMALQLRLSDTADEWVVSSAPSPTDIIWPNITFPAQQAVKRQRITKALYWIWALGYALPLVAIQSLALPWACSADEEGGFELWTKLAALYVPTILQLLLVVALPRIFRWVCVNYERQKTRSAVTVSVLRRIFLFQLLTVYVIVIGEVWLSFPGIFHMAGTTLENALRSMGQDIASVGIYLVTMLVAKV
;
A
#
# COMPACT_ATOMS: atom_id res chain seq x y z
N MET A 1 -41.68 -8.24 2.26
CA MET A 1 -40.38 -7.84 1.63
C MET A 1 -40.46 -6.53 0.85
N ARG A 2 -41.49 -6.29 0.02
CA ARG A 2 -41.58 -5.10 -0.85
C ARG A 2 -41.53 -3.75 -0.13
N LEU A 3 -42.17 -3.60 1.05
CA LEU A 3 -42.14 -2.37 1.83
C LEU A 3 -40.72 -1.97 2.30
N LYS A 4 -39.87 -2.95 2.63
CA LYS A 4 -38.48 -2.69 3.04
C LYS A 4 -37.66 -2.12 1.89
N GLN A 5 -37.85 -2.66 0.69
CA GLN A 5 -37.16 -2.18 -0.51
C GLN A 5 -37.65 -0.78 -0.93
N MET A 6 -38.95 -0.52 -0.81
CA MET A 6 -39.52 0.82 -1.05
C MET A 6 -38.93 1.86 -0.10
N ALA A 7 -38.84 1.56 1.20
CA ALA A 7 -38.25 2.47 2.18
C ALA A 7 -36.76 2.78 1.93
N LEU A 8 -36.01 1.85 1.33
CA LEU A 8 -34.60 2.06 0.98
C LEU A 8 -34.40 2.94 -0.27
N GLN A 9 -35.40 3.00 -1.14
CA GLN A 9 -35.35 3.77 -2.38
C GLN A 9 -35.98 5.15 -2.25
N LEU A 10 -36.83 5.36 -1.24
CA LEU A 10 -37.49 6.64 -0.97
C LEU A 10 -36.54 7.58 -0.22
N ARG A 11 -36.49 8.83 -0.70
CA ARG A 11 -35.90 9.94 0.04
C ARG A 11 -36.92 10.41 1.08
N LEU A 12 -36.57 10.31 2.35
CA LEU A 12 -37.50 10.57 3.47
C LEU A 12 -37.50 12.02 3.95
N SER A 13 -36.45 12.79 3.65
CA SER A 13 -36.34 14.21 4.01
C SER A 13 -36.09 15.07 2.78
N ASP A 14 -36.58 16.32 2.84
CA ASP A 14 -36.33 17.33 1.82
C ASP A 14 -34.83 17.66 1.72
N THR A 15 -34.11 17.53 2.84
CA THR A 15 -32.64 17.59 2.97
C THR A 15 -32.00 16.23 2.70
N ALA A 16 -31.11 16.16 1.70
CA ALA A 16 -30.48 14.89 1.27
C ALA A 16 -29.61 14.20 2.34
N ASP A 17 -29.08 14.98 3.29
CA ASP A 17 -28.20 14.48 4.35
C ASP A 17 -28.96 14.06 5.62
N GLU A 18 -30.27 14.29 5.67
CA GLU A 18 -31.11 13.96 6.82
C GLU A 18 -31.89 12.67 6.53
N TRP A 19 -31.94 11.77 7.51
CA TRP A 19 -32.67 10.50 7.42
C TRP A 19 -32.21 9.55 6.31
N VAL A 20 -30.89 9.34 6.22
CA VAL A 20 -30.31 8.32 5.32
C VAL A 20 -30.60 6.92 5.86
N VAL A 21 -31.46 6.18 5.17
CA VAL A 21 -31.80 4.79 5.49
C VAL A 21 -30.99 3.84 4.61
N SER A 22 -30.38 2.84 5.24
CA SER A 22 -29.64 1.78 4.55
C SER A 22 -30.09 0.41 5.05
N SER A 23 -29.81 -0.64 4.27
CA SER A 23 -30.17 -2.00 4.66
C SER A 23 -29.44 -2.36 5.95
N ALA A 24 -30.19 -2.82 6.96
CA ALA A 24 -29.62 -3.22 8.23
C ALA A 24 -28.66 -4.42 8.02
N PRO A 25 -27.38 -4.30 8.41
CA PRO A 25 -26.43 -5.40 8.31
C PRO A 25 -26.70 -6.47 9.37
N SER A 26 -26.01 -7.62 9.25
CA SER A 26 -26.06 -8.66 10.28
C SER A 26 -25.66 -8.09 11.66
N PRO A 27 -26.30 -8.51 12.77
CA PRO A 27 -25.94 -8.07 14.12
C PRO A 27 -24.46 -8.30 14.47
N THR A 28 -23.85 -9.34 13.90
CA THR A 28 -22.43 -9.69 14.10
C THR A 28 -21.46 -8.80 13.32
N ASP A 29 -21.95 -8.11 12.28
CA ASP A 29 -21.17 -7.19 11.45
C ASP A 29 -21.12 -5.78 12.06
N ILE A 30 -22.01 -5.48 13.00
CA ILE A 30 -22.13 -4.17 13.64
C ILE A 30 -21.02 -3.96 14.67
N ILE A 31 -20.36 -2.80 14.61
CA ILE A 31 -19.41 -2.33 15.62
C ILE A 31 -20.18 -1.40 16.57
N TRP A 32 -20.79 -1.98 17.59
CA TRP A 32 -21.67 -1.28 18.55
C TRP A 32 -21.07 0.00 19.14
N PRO A 33 -19.79 0.05 19.56
CA PRO A 33 -19.20 1.27 20.10
C PRO A 33 -19.18 2.46 19.13
N ASN A 34 -19.26 2.21 17.82
CA ASN A 34 -19.15 3.24 16.79
C ASN A 34 -20.51 3.78 16.31
N ILE A 35 -21.63 3.18 16.72
CA ILE A 35 -22.97 3.55 16.23
C ILE A 35 -23.38 4.97 16.64
N THR A 36 -23.00 5.39 17.83
CA THR A 36 -23.40 6.65 18.46
C THR A 36 -22.85 7.89 17.74
N PHE A 37 -21.87 7.72 16.86
CA PHE A 37 -21.26 8.84 16.16
C PHE A 37 -22.06 9.29 14.93
N PRO A 38 -22.22 10.62 14.74
CA PRO A 38 -22.94 11.15 13.60
C PRO A 38 -22.17 10.91 12.30
N ALA A 39 -22.91 10.61 11.22
CA ALA A 39 -22.33 10.24 9.93
C ALA A 39 -21.44 11.35 9.35
N GLN A 40 -21.83 12.62 9.49
CA GLN A 40 -21.05 13.75 8.97
C GLN A 40 -19.65 13.85 9.58
N GLN A 41 -19.50 13.56 10.88
CA GLN A 41 -18.19 13.56 11.53
C GLN A 41 -17.32 12.41 11.03
N ALA A 42 -17.91 11.22 10.82
CA ALA A 42 -17.18 10.08 10.26
C ALA A 42 -16.66 10.39 8.85
N VAL A 43 -17.47 11.02 7.99
CA VAL A 43 -17.05 11.42 6.63
C VAL A 43 -15.90 12.43 6.66
N LYS A 44 -15.93 13.43 7.54
CA LYS A 44 -14.83 14.39 7.69
C LYS A 44 -13.53 13.69 8.09
N ARG A 45 -13.59 12.80 9.08
CA ARG A 45 -12.43 12.01 9.54
C ARG A 45 -11.88 11.13 8.43
N GLN A 46 -12.76 10.48 7.67
CA GLN A 46 -12.36 9.64 6.53
C GLN A 46 -11.61 10.45 5.45
N ARG A 47 -12.02 11.70 5.17
CA ARG A 47 -11.28 12.57 4.24
C ARG A 47 -9.88 12.88 4.75
N ILE A 48 -9.75 13.23 6.02
CA ILE A 48 -8.46 13.51 6.66
C ILE A 48 -7.56 12.27 6.61
N THR A 49 -8.08 11.10 6.99
CA THR A 49 -7.32 9.86 6.93
C THR A 49 -6.90 9.49 5.51
N LYS A 50 -7.77 9.73 4.51
CA LYS A 50 -7.44 9.52 3.11
C LYS A 50 -6.30 10.43 2.65
N ALA A 51 -6.30 11.70 3.05
CA ALA A 51 -5.21 12.63 2.74
C ALA A 51 -3.89 12.20 3.41
N LEU A 52 -3.94 11.85 4.70
CA LEU A 52 -2.77 11.35 5.43
C LEU A 52 -2.23 10.05 4.83
N TYR A 53 -3.12 9.16 4.39
CA TYR A 53 -2.74 7.93 3.69
C TYR A 53 -1.97 8.21 2.40
N TRP A 54 -2.37 9.20 1.60
CA TRP A 54 -1.64 9.56 0.37
C TRP A 54 -0.24 10.08 0.67
N ILE A 55 -0.11 10.95 1.68
CA ILE A 55 1.18 11.45 2.14
C ILE A 55 2.07 10.29 2.60
N TRP A 56 1.51 9.41 3.42
CA TRP A 56 2.22 8.25 3.93
C TRP A 56 2.61 7.26 2.82
N ALA A 57 1.74 7.05 1.83
CA ALA A 57 2.01 6.17 0.70
C ALA A 57 3.16 6.71 -0.17
N LEU A 58 3.22 8.01 -0.40
CA LEU A 58 4.38 8.65 -1.06
C LEU A 58 5.65 8.57 -0.20
N GLY A 59 5.52 8.82 1.10
CA GLY A 59 6.63 8.74 2.05
C GLY A 59 7.12 7.33 2.34
N TYR A 60 6.38 6.29 1.95
CA TYR A 60 6.73 4.90 2.27
C TYR A 60 8.00 4.39 1.58
N ALA A 61 8.44 5.05 0.50
CA ALA A 61 9.74 4.76 -0.09
C ALA A 61 10.89 5.00 0.91
N LEU A 62 10.76 5.97 1.82
CA LEU A 62 11.80 6.32 2.80
C LEU A 62 12.12 5.17 3.77
N PRO A 63 11.16 4.58 4.51
CA PRO A 63 11.46 3.45 5.37
C PRO A 63 11.96 2.23 4.59
N LEU A 64 11.51 2.04 3.34
CA LEU A 64 12.02 0.96 2.50
C LEU A 64 13.52 1.14 2.23
N VAL A 65 13.93 2.33 1.78
CA VAL A 65 15.34 2.66 1.53
C VAL A 65 16.16 2.61 2.82
N ALA A 66 15.62 3.07 3.95
CA ALA A 66 16.29 3.02 5.25
C ALA A 66 16.55 1.58 5.72
N ILE A 67 15.61 0.65 5.50
CA ILE A 67 15.80 -0.77 5.79
C ILE A 67 16.89 -1.37 4.90
N GLN A 68 16.93 -0.98 3.63
CA GLN A 68 17.94 -1.46 2.68
C GLN A 68 19.34 -0.88 3.00
N SER A 69 19.42 0.38 3.43
CA SER A 69 20.70 1.01 3.76
C SER A 69 21.34 0.44 5.04
N LEU A 70 20.53 -0.06 5.98
CA LEU A 70 21.00 -0.79 7.15
C LEU A 70 21.76 -2.09 6.81
N ALA A 71 21.53 -2.66 5.62
CA ALA A 71 22.18 -3.88 5.16
C ALA A 71 23.60 -3.64 4.62
N LEU A 72 23.88 -2.43 4.13
CA LEU A 72 25.12 -2.08 3.42
C LEU A 72 26.39 -2.25 4.27
N PRO A 73 26.43 -1.84 5.56
CA PRO A 73 27.63 -1.99 6.38
C PRO A 73 28.04 -3.45 6.57
N TRP A 74 27.08 -4.36 6.72
CA TRP A 74 27.34 -5.79 6.90
C TRP A 74 27.79 -6.49 5.62
N ALA A 75 27.40 -5.96 4.46
CA ALA A 75 27.88 -6.45 3.16
C ALA A 75 29.35 -6.05 2.92
N CYS A 76 29.76 -4.84 3.31
CA CYS A 76 31.13 -4.36 3.12
C CYS A 76 32.14 -4.90 4.14
N SER A 77 31.71 -5.26 5.35
CA SER A 77 32.60 -5.86 6.37
C SER A 77 32.86 -7.35 6.18
N ALA A 78 32.30 -7.97 5.13
CA ALA A 78 32.41 -9.40 4.88
C ALA A 78 33.69 -9.81 4.11
N ASP A 79 34.58 -8.87 3.78
CA ASP A 79 35.85 -9.16 3.08
C ASP A 79 37.03 -9.46 4.04
N GLU A 80 36.85 -9.41 5.37
CA GLU A 80 37.89 -9.84 6.31
C GLU A 80 37.86 -11.36 6.55
N GLU A 81 38.96 -12.02 6.24
CA GLU A 81 39.24 -13.48 6.13
C GLU A 81 38.96 -14.38 7.36
N GLY A 82 38.09 -13.98 8.29
CA GLY A 82 37.64 -14.83 9.39
C GLY A 82 36.41 -15.65 9.01
N GLY A 83 36.34 -16.92 9.41
CA GLY A 83 35.22 -17.87 9.15
C GLY A 83 33.79 -17.45 9.58
N PHE A 84 33.61 -16.19 9.99
CA PHE A 84 32.33 -15.51 10.21
C PHE A 84 31.70 -14.94 8.92
N GLU A 85 32.42 -15.02 7.79
CA GLU A 85 32.04 -14.51 6.46
C GLU A 85 30.67 -15.01 5.95
N LEU A 86 30.32 -16.26 6.26
CA LEU A 86 29.08 -16.86 5.77
C LEU A 86 27.87 -16.32 6.54
N TRP A 87 28.01 -16.06 7.84
CA TRP A 87 26.95 -15.50 8.67
C TRP A 87 26.67 -14.03 8.37
N THR A 88 27.69 -13.22 8.07
CA THR A 88 27.51 -11.80 7.70
C THR A 88 26.84 -11.65 6.34
N LYS A 89 27.23 -12.45 5.35
CA LYS A 89 26.59 -12.49 4.02
C LYS A 89 25.13 -12.94 4.11
N LEU A 90 24.83 -13.96 4.92
CA LEU A 90 23.44 -14.37 5.17
C LEU A 90 22.66 -13.27 5.90
N ALA A 91 23.22 -12.65 6.93
CA ALA A 91 22.54 -11.59 7.67
C ALA A 91 22.23 -10.37 6.78
N ALA A 92 23.18 -9.94 5.95
CA ALA A 92 22.99 -8.85 5.00
C ALA A 92 21.86 -9.12 4.00
N LEU A 93 21.65 -10.38 3.61
CA LEU A 93 20.57 -10.77 2.69
C LEU A 93 19.22 -10.94 3.41
N TYR A 94 19.18 -11.66 4.54
CA TYR A 94 17.91 -12.04 5.18
C TYR A 94 17.30 -10.96 6.07
N VAL A 95 18.12 -10.17 6.76
CA VAL A 95 17.62 -9.16 7.72
C VAL A 95 16.74 -8.11 7.05
N PRO A 96 17.12 -7.50 5.91
CA PRO A 96 16.29 -6.49 5.26
C PRO A 96 14.97 -7.09 4.77
N THR A 97 15.01 -8.31 4.23
CA THR A 97 13.83 -9.03 3.75
C THR A 97 12.87 -9.36 4.90
N ILE A 98 13.36 -9.85 6.04
CA ILE A 98 12.53 -10.14 7.21
C ILE A 98 11.93 -8.86 7.77
N LEU A 99 12.71 -7.78 7.86
CA LEU A 99 12.24 -6.49 8.37
C LEU A 99 11.19 -5.87 7.44
N GLN A 100 11.39 -5.97 6.12
CA GLN A 100 10.41 -5.57 5.12
C GLN A 100 9.13 -6.41 5.21
N LEU A 101 9.24 -7.73 5.41
CA LEU A 101 8.08 -8.62 5.59
C LEU A 101 7.28 -8.24 6.85
N LEU A 102 7.97 -8.00 7.97
CA LEU A 102 7.34 -7.54 9.22
C LEU A 102 6.59 -6.23 9.02
N LEU A 103 7.16 -5.27 8.29
CA LEU A 103 6.52 -4.00 7.97
C LEU A 103 5.24 -4.21 7.15
N VAL A 104 5.29 -5.09 6.14
CA VAL A 104 4.13 -5.44 5.29
C VAL A 104 3.04 -6.17 6.09
N VAL A 105 3.40 -7.02 7.05
CA VAL A 105 2.44 -7.71 7.93
C VAL A 105 1.83 -6.78 8.97
N ALA A 106 2.56 -5.77 9.44
CA ALA A 106 2.07 -4.78 10.38
C ALA A 106 1.03 -3.82 9.75
N LEU A 107 1.24 -3.47 8.49
CA LEU A 107 0.40 -2.59 7.66
C LEU A 107 -1.12 -2.85 7.73
N PRO A 108 -1.64 -4.06 7.45
CA PRO A 108 -3.07 -4.36 7.56
C PRO A 108 -3.61 -4.16 8.98
N ARG A 109 -2.80 -4.45 10.00
CA ARG A 109 -3.18 -4.25 11.41
C ARG A 109 -3.31 -2.77 11.74
N ILE A 110 -2.36 -1.94 11.29
CA ILE A 110 -2.39 -0.49 11.47
C ILE A 110 -3.62 0.10 10.76
N PHE A 111 -3.86 -0.24 9.50
CA PHE A 111 -5.02 0.26 8.77
C PHE A 111 -6.34 -0.17 9.39
N ARG A 112 -6.45 -1.42 9.85
CA ARG A 112 -7.63 -1.88 10.57
C ARG A 112 -7.84 -1.07 11.85
N TRP A 113 -6.77 -0.84 12.61
CA TRP A 113 -6.82 -0.03 13.83
C TRP A 113 -7.30 1.41 13.54
N VAL A 114 -6.78 2.04 12.49
CA VAL A 114 -7.20 3.39 12.05
C VAL A 114 -8.67 3.40 11.62
N CYS A 115 -9.12 2.45 10.81
CA CYS A 115 -10.51 2.37 10.34
C CYS A 115 -11.52 2.17 11.49
N VAL A 116 -11.15 1.36 12.49
CA VAL A 116 -12.03 1.06 13.63
C VAL A 116 -12.06 2.21 14.64
N ASN A 117 -10.88 2.69 15.05
CA ASN A 117 -10.78 3.63 16.18
C ASN A 117 -10.90 5.10 15.75
N TYR A 118 -10.30 5.47 14.61
CA TYR A 118 -10.26 6.87 14.17
C TYR A 118 -11.43 7.22 13.24
N GLU A 119 -11.61 6.45 12.15
CA GLU A 119 -12.70 6.68 11.19
C GLU A 119 -14.07 6.27 11.72
N ARG A 120 -14.10 5.40 12.75
CA ARG A 120 -15.30 4.96 13.45
C ARG A 120 -16.34 4.37 12.51
N GLN A 121 -15.90 3.50 11.60
CA GLN A 121 -16.83 2.79 10.72
C GLN A 121 -17.80 1.92 11.53
N LYS A 122 -19.05 1.85 11.08
CA LYS A 122 -20.14 1.20 11.80
C LYS A 122 -20.24 -0.31 11.52
N THR A 123 -19.70 -0.78 10.40
CA THR A 123 -19.74 -2.19 10.00
C THR A 123 -18.34 -2.77 9.76
N ARG A 124 -18.13 -4.04 10.12
CA ARG A 124 -16.85 -4.75 9.93
C ARG A 124 -16.60 -5.04 8.45
N SER A 125 -17.66 -5.29 7.68
CA SER A 125 -17.63 -5.41 6.22
C SER A 125 -17.04 -4.17 5.56
N ALA A 126 -17.53 -2.98 5.92
CA ALA A 126 -17.01 -1.73 5.37
C ALA A 126 -15.56 -1.46 5.79
N VAL A 127 -15.19 -1.77 7.04
CA VAL A 127 -13.78 -1.74 7.49
C VAL A 127 -12.92 -2.63 6.61
N THR A 128 -13.34 -3.87 6.38
CA THR A 128 -12.56 -4.86 5.62
C THR A 128 -12.37 -4.41 4.18
N VAL A 129 -13.44 -3.95 3.51
CA VAL A 129 -13.37 -3.40 2.15
C VAL A 129 -12.47 -2.17 2.10
N SER A 130 -12.55 -1.28 3.10
CA SER A 130 -11.71 -0.09 3.15
C SER A 130 -10.23 -0.41 3.36
N VAL A 131 -9.93 -1.35 4.26
CA VAL A 131 -8.56 -1.83 4.51
C VAL A 131 -8.01 -2.52 3.26
N LEU A 132 -8.78 -3.41 2.64
CA LEU A 132 -8.37 -4.11 1.41
C LEU A 132 -8.06 -3.12 0.29
N ARG A 133 -8.93 -2.12 0.08
CA ARG A 133 -8.71 -1.08 -0.93
C ARG A 133 -7.43 -0.29 -0.67
N ARG A 134 -7.14 0.05 0.60
CA ARG A 134 -5.89 0.76 0.96
C ARG A 134 -4.67 -0.11 0.73
N ILE A 135 -4.69 -1.37 1.17
CA ILE A 135 -3.57 -2.29 0.95
C ILE A 135 -3.33 -2.48 -0.55
N PHE A 136 -4.39 -2.67 -1.34
CA PHE A 136 -4.28 -2.82 -2.78
C PHE A 136 -3.65 -1.57 -3.42
N LEU A 137 -4.18 -0.38 -3.13
CA LEU A 137 -3.61 0.88 -3.66
C LEU A 137 -2.17 1.09 -3.21
N PHE A 138 -1.85 0.69 -1.99
CA PHE A 138 -0.51 0.84 -1.43
C PHE A 138 0.50 -0.09 -2.10
N GLN A 139 0.12 -1.35 -2.32
CA GLN A 139 0.93 -2.31 -3.07
C GLN A 139 1.11 -1.85 -4.52
N LEU A 140 0.04 -1.38 -5.15
CA LEU A 140 0.10 -0.82 -6.51
C LEU A 140 1.06 0.38 -6.57
N LEU A 141 0.96 1.31 -5.63
CA LEU A 141 1.84 2.47 -5.56
C LEU A 141 3.30 2.06 -5.33
N THR A 142 3.54 1.11 -4.44
CA THR A 142 4.90 0.62 -4.14
C THR A 142 5.54 0.01 -5.38
N VAL A 143 4.80 -0.87 -6.08
CA VAL A 143 5.23 -1.40 -7.38
C VAL A 143 5.52 -0.26 -8.35
N TYR A 144 4.59 0.67 -8.51
CA TYR A 144 4.73 1.78 -9.46
C TYR A 144 5.96 2.65 -9.17
N VAL A 145 6.25 2.93 -7.90
CA VAL A 145 7.43 3.69 -7.47
C VAL A 145 8.72 2.93 -7.75
N ILE A 146 8.76 1.61 -7.55
CA ILE A 146 9.93 0.79 -7.88
C ILE A 146 10.20 0.87 -9.39
N VAL A 147 9.17 0.66 -10.21
CA VAL A 147 9.29 0.70 -11.67
C VAL A 147 9.76 2.06 -12.17
N ILE A 148 9.16 3.16 -11.67
CA ILE A 148 9.60 4.51 -12.03
C ILE A 148 11.01 4.77 -11.52
N GLY A 149 11.38 4.28 -10.34
CA GLY A 149 12.73 4.43 -9.80
C GLY A 149 13.78 3.82 -10.73
N GLU A 150 13.54 2.62 -11.22
CA GLU A 150 14.42 1.95 -12.19
C GLU A 150 14.51 2.73 -13.50
N VAL A 151 13.37 3.16 -14.05
CA VAL A 151 13.33 3.99 -15.28
C VAL A 151 14.01 5.35 -15.09
N TRP A 152 13.88 5.97 -13.91
CA TRP A 152 14.50 7.25 -13.60
C TRP A 152 16.02 7.12 -13.47
N LEU A 153 16.51 6.02 -12.92
CA LEU A 153 17.95 5.73 -12.83
C LEU A 153 18.57 5.42 -14.20
N SER A 154 17.81 4.86 -15.15
CA SER A 154 18.29 4.66 -16.52
C SER A 154 18.23 5.93 -17.38
N PHE A 155 17.48 6.96 -16.96
CA PHE A 155 17.27 8.20 -17.71
C PHE A 155 18.54 9.06 -17.94
N PRO A 156 19.45 9.26 -16.97
CA PRO A 156 20.71 9.99 -17.20
C PRO A 156 21.63 9.28 -18.21
N GLY A 157 21.64 7.94 -18.20
CA GLY A 157 22.38 7.14 -19.18
C GLY A 157 21.86 7.32 -20.61
N ILE A 158 20.53 7.49 -20.75
CA ILE A 158 19.89 7.80 -22.03
C ILE A 158 20.33 9.18 -22.52
N PHE A 159 20.39 10.21 -21.67
CA PHE A 159 20.82 11.55 -22.10
C PHE A 159 22.29 11.61 -22.53
N HIS A 160 23.17 10.82 -21.91
CA HIS A 160 24.56 10.71 -22.34
C HIS A 160 24.76 9.87 -23.62
N MET A 161 23.85 8.92 -23.93
CA MET A 161 23.83 8.17 -25.20
C MET A 161 22.97 8.81 -26.31
N ALA A 162 22.06 9.74 -25.98
CA ALA A 162 21.10 10.36 -26.90
C ALA A 162 21.73 11.31 -27.94
N GLY A 163 23.05 11.49 -27.91
CA GLY A 163 23.80 12.06 -29.04
C GLY A 163 23.75 11.17 -30.29
N THR A 164 23.47 9.87 -30.15
CA THR A 164 23.39 8.92 -31.27
C THR A 164 22.23 7.95 -31.09
N THR A 165 21.15 8.20 -31.86
CA THR A 165 20.01 7.31 -32.17
C THR A 165 18.98 7.01 -31.07
N LEU A 166 17.79 7.65 -31.21
CA LEU A 166 16.53 7.41 -30.49
C LEU A 166 16.14 5.92 -30.41
N GLU A 167 16.55 5.11 -31.39
CA GLU A 167 16.29 3.67 -31.47
C GLU A 167 16.93 2.88 -30.32
N ASN A 168 18.13 3.27 -29.88
CA ASN A 168 18.80 2.58 -28.77
C ASN A 168 18.16 2.90 -27.41
N ALA A 169 17.66 4.13 -27.25
CA ALA A 169 16.92 4.54 -26.06
C ALA A 169 15.58 3.79 -25.95
N LEU A 170 14.83 3.70 -27.05
CA LEU A 170 13.57 2.92 -27.10
C LEU A 170 13.80 1.43 -26.83
N ARG A 171 14.89 0.86 -27.34
CA ARG A 171 15.25 -0.55 -27.13
C ARG A 171 15.64 -0.83 -25.68
N SER A 172 16.38 0.09 -25.05
CA SER A 172 16.73 0.05 -23.62
C SER A 172 15.48 0.10 -22.74
N MET A 173 14.57 1.06 -22.99
CA MET A 173 13.29 1.14 -22.26
C MET A 173 12.43 -0.12 -22.44
N GLY A 174 12.43 -0.73 -23.64
CA GLY A 174 11.73 -1.98 -23.89
C GLY A 174 12.28 -3.15 -23.07
N GLN A 175 13.59 -3.19 -22.84
CA GLN A 175 14.25 -4.21 -22.03
C GLN A 175 13.98 -4.01 -20.53
N ASP A 176 14.00 -2.77 -20.06
CA ASP A 176 13.68 -2.41 -18.67
C ASP A 176 12.23 -2.76 -18.32
N ILE A 177 11.27 -2.45 -19.20
CA ILE A 177 9.85 -2.80 -19.03
C ILE A 177 9.65 -4.32 -18.99
N ALA A 178 10.37 -5.08 -19.83
CA ALA A 178 10.31 -6.54 -19.82
C ALA A 178 10.87 -7.14 -18.53
N SER A 179 11.98 -6.59 -18.01
CA SER A 179 12.57 -6.98 -16.72
C SER A 179 11.61 -6.76 -15.55
N VAL A 180 10.96 -5.60 -15.53
CA VAL A 180 9.90 -5.27 -14.56
C VAL A 180 8.73 -6.24 -14.65
N GLY A 181 8.32 -6.62 -15.86
CA GLY A 181 7.25 -7.59 -16.08
C GLY A 181 7.58 -8.95 -15.46
N ILE A 182 8.82 -9.43 -15.63
CA ILE A 182 9.29 -10.68 -15.01
C ILE A 182 9.33 -10.55 -13.49
N TYR A 183 9.81 -9.42 -12.95
CA TYR A 183 9.81 -9.16 -11.51
C TYR A 183 8.39 -9.20 -10.92
N LEU A 184 7.41 -8.60 -11.61
CA LEU A 184 6.01 -8.61 -11.18
C LEU A 184 5.39 -10.00 -11.21
N VAL A 185 5.66 -10.79 -12.25
CA VAL A 185 5.21 -12.18 -12.33
C VAL A 185 5.84 -13.01 -11.21
N THR A 186 7.13 -12.86 -10.97
CA THR A 186 7.85 -13.58 -9.91
C THR A 186 7.33 -13.18 -8.52
N MET A 187 7.06 -11.90 -8.30
CA MET A 187 6.46 -11.39 -7.06
C MET A 187 5.03 -11.93 -6.88
N LEU A 188 4.23 -12.01 -7.95
CA LEU A 188 2.89 -12.61 -7.90
C LEU A 188 2.97 -14.08 -7.53
N VAL A 189 3.87 -14.85 -8.17
CA VAL A 189 4.07 -16.29 -7.90
C VAL A 189 4.57 -16.53 -6.47
N ALA A 190 5.50 -15.72 -5.98
CA ALA A 190 6.05 -15.87 -4.63
C ALA A 190 5.06 -15.51 -3.50
N LYS A 191 3.96 -14.84 -3.84
CA LYS A 191 2.98 -14.31 -2.87
C LYS A 191 1.69 -15.15 -2.81
N VAL A 192 1.47 -16.02 -3.78
CA VAL A 192 0.43 -17.07 -3.79
C VAL A 192 0.87 -18.22 -2.91
#